data_AF-K9Z625-F1
#
_entry.id   AF-K9Z625-F1
#
_cell.length_a   1.000
_cell.length_b   1.000
_cell.length_c   1.000
_cell.angle_alpha   90.00
_cell.angle_beta   90.00
_cell.angle_gamma   90.00
#
_symmetry.space_group_name_H-M   'P 1'
#
loop_
_entity.id
_entity.type
_entity.pdbx_description
1 polymer ?
#
loop_
_entity_poly.entity_id
_entity_poly.type
_entity_poly.pdbx_seq_one_letter_code
_entity_poly.pdbx_strand_id
1 'polypeptide(L)'
;MDSCVDLKLFSLPAKQGRWLLIPVGIIVLLCLGSVYSWSIFRKPLETQLNITATESLLPYTIGLLSYSILMPIAGFFITRIGTRVITAIGGLIVGAGYILASFAPNITLMTLSYGVIAGAGVGIAYGVPMAVVAKWFPDKKGLAVGLTIIGFGLSPLISAPLANQLIISYGVNSTLRILGITFIIIISTMAIALKLPPSHWNLSFSSTSVNNASVMVNYTPMLKTPSFYGLWFCYAIGALVGLSAIGISSPVGEEIIQIDSNFAARSVSLFALFNGISRPLFGWLTDRFSPRQVAIAQRHFVIASFTIIIIACTLMISAQAGDIATYLIAFCLFWFCLGGWLAMAPTMTLRFFNPDNYAQNYGIVFTAYGIGALIGTVFVGQMRDLFGSYTYGFYIMGFLGIIGIFIAQFTLKSPHSSKDYRE
;
A
#
# COMPACT_ATOMS: atom_id res chain seq x y z
N MET A 1 13.82 -3.64 39.39
CA MET A 1 13.91 -2.64 38.29
C MET A 1 14.84 -3.14 37.18
N ASP A 2 15.14 -4.45 37.15
CA ASP A 2 16.39 -4.97 36.59
C ASP A 2 16.21 -5.92 35.38
N SER A 3 14.98 -6.30 35.04
CA SER A 3 14.72 -7.29 33.98
C SER A 3 14.79 -6.76 32.54
N CYS A 4 14.93 -5.44 32.35
CA CYS A 4 15.05 -4.81 31.01
C CYS A 4 16.50 -4.50 30.61
N VAL A 5 17.48 -4.66 31.51
CA VAL A 5 18.87 -4.21 31.30
C VAL A 5 19.68 -5.20 30.46
N ASP A 6 19.38 -6.49 30.52
CA ASP A 6 20.16 -7.53 29.82
C ASP A 6 19.65 -7.90 28.43
N LEU A 7 18.54 -7.32 27.99
CA LEU A 7 18.02 -7.63 26.66
C LEU A 7 18.90 -6.96 25.59
N LYS A 8 19.63 -7.77 24.81
CA LYS A 8 20.42 -7.28 23.68
C LYS A 8 19.74 -7.58 22.35
N LEU A 9 19.72 -6.58 21.47
CA LEU A 9 19.29 -6.70 20.08
C LEU A 9 20.42 -6.15 19.19
N PHE A 10 20.90 -6.94 18.23
CA PHE A 10 22.07 -6.60 17.41
C PHE A 10 23.31 -6.24 18.26
N SER A 11 23.55 -6.99 19.33
CA SER A 11 24.63 -6.72 20.32
C SER A 11 24.52 -5.38 21.07
N LEU A 12 23.46 -4.59 20.83
CA LEU A 12 23.17 -3.34 21.52
C LEU A 12 22.11 -3.54 22.62
N PRO A 13 22.07 -2.68 23.65
CA PRO A 13 20.95 -2.65 24.59
C PRO A 13 19.63 -2.49 23.83
N ALA A 14 18.59 -3.25 24.20
CA ALA A 14 17.34 -3.31 23.45
C ALA A 14 16.66 -1.95 23.22
N LYS A 15 16.83 -0.99 24.12
CA LYS A 15 16.34 0.40 23.94
C LYS A 15 16.93 1.09 22.70
N GLN A 16 18.19 0.81 22.38
CA GLN A 16 18.91 1.33 21.21
C GLN A 16 18.72 0.38 20.02
N GLY A 17 18.93 -0.92 20.23
CA GLY A 17 18.87 -1.93 19.17
C GLY A 17 17.52 -1.99 18.46
N ARG A 18 16.39 -1.74 19.16
CA ARG A 18 15.05 -1.72 18.53
C ARG A 18 14.93 -0.75 17.36
N TRP A 19 15.72 0.33 17.33
CA TRP A 19 15.72 1.28 16.21
C TRP A 19 16.24 0.67 14.92
N LEU A 20 17.09 -0.36 14.99
CA LEU A 20 17.58 -1.09 13.82
C LEU A 20 16.51 -2.01 13.20
N LEU A 21 15.41 -2.30 13.90
CA LEU A 21 14.30 -3.06 13.33
C LEU A 21 13.53 -2.26 12.27
N ILE A 22 13.54 -0.92 12.37
CA ILE A 22 12.89 -0.04 11.40
C ILE A 22 13.58 -0.15 10.03
N PRO A 23 14.89 0.11 9.86
CA PRO A 23 15.55 -0.05 8.57
C PRO A 23 15.50 -1.50 8.04
N VAL A 24 15.58 -2.51 8.91
CA VAL A 24 15.36 -3.91 8.50
C VAL A 24 13.96 -4.11 7.90
N GLY A 25 12.94 -3.59 8.57
CA GLY A 25 11.57 -3.64 8.08
C GLY A 25 11.37 -2.84 6.78
N ILE A 26 12.01 -1.68 6.66
CA ILE A 26 12.01 -0.87 5.43
C ILE A 26 12.60 -1.68 4.27
N ILE A 27 13.74 -2.34 4.45
CA ILE A 27 14.38 -3.15 3.40
C ILE A 27 13.46 -4.29 2.93
N VAL A 28 12.87 -5.03 3.87
CA VAL A 28 11.91 -6.09 3.54
C VAL A 28 10.72 -5.52 2.76
N LEU A 29 10.12 -4.44 3.25
CA LEU A 29 8.98 -3.81 2.61
C LEU A 29 9.32 -3.16 1.26
N LEU A 30 10.57 -2.72 1.06
CA LEU A 30 11.06 -2.22 -0.22
C LEU A 30 11.08 -3.33 -1.28
N CYS A 31 11.57 -4.52 -0.92
CA CYS A 31 11.51 -5.70 -1.80
C CYS A 31 10.06 -6.09 -2.12
N LEU A 32 9.21 -6.19 -1.09
CA LEU A 32 7.80 -6.56 -1.25
C LEU A 32 7.00 -5.52 -2.04
N GLY A 33 7.32 -4.25 -1.89
CA GLY A 33 6.67 -3.14 -2.57
C GLY A 33 7.05 -3.02 -4.04
N SER A 34 8.02 -3.79 -4.54
CA SER A 34 8.43 -3.72 -5.95
C SER A 34 7.29 -3.98 -6.95
N VAL A 35 6.17 -4.54 -6.49
CA VAL A 35 4.90 -4.62 -7.23
C VAL A 35 4.42 -3.27 -7.77
N TYR A 36 4.74 -2.16 -7.10
CA TYR A 36 4.41 -0.81 -7.56
C TYR A 36 5.29 -0.30 -8.72
N SER A 37 6.28 -1.09 -9.14
CA SER A 37 7.08 -0.83 -10.34
C SER A 37 6.62 -1.63 -11.56
N TRP A 38 5.47 -2.31 -11.48
CA TRP A 38 4.98 -3.15 -12.56
C TRP A 38 4.81 -2.41 -13.90
N SER A 39 4.47 -1.11 -13.87
CA SER A 39 4.29 -0.31 -15.09
C SER A 39 5.49 -0.34 -16.02
N ILE A 40 6.71 -0.52 -15.49
CA ILE A 40 7.95 -0.60 -16.26
C ILE A 40 8.01 -1.86 -17.12
N PHE A 41 7.41 -2.96 -16.67
CA PHE A 41 7.41 -4.24 -17.38
C PHE A 41 6.39 -4.29 -18.52
N ARG A 42 5.41 -3.38 -18.54
CA ARG A 42 4.22 -3.51 -19.38
C ARG A 42 4.51 -3.39 -20.87
N LYS A 43 5.03 -2.26 -21.34
CA LYS A 43 5.35 -2.06 -22.76
C LYS A 43 6.30 -3.14 -23.30
N PRO A 44 7.39 -3.52 -22.60
CA PRO A 44 8.22 -4.65 -22.99
C PRO A 44 7.47 -5.99 -23.10
N LEU A 45 6.57 -6.29 -22.15
CA LEU A 45 5.75 -7.51 -22.18
C LEU A 45 4.70 -7.51 -23.30
N GLU A 46 4.05 -6.36 -23.53
CA GLU A 46 3.10 -6.15 -24.63
C GLU A 46 3.77 -6.51 -25.97
N THR A 47 4.99 -6.00 -26.20
CA THR A 47 5.76 -6.31 -27.42
C THR A 47 6.25 -7.75 -27.45
N GLN A 48 6.78 -8.29 -26.34
CA GLN A 48 7.37 -9.63 -26.30
C GLN A 48 6.33 -10.74 -26.50
N LEU A 49 5.15 -10.60 -25.90
CA LEU A 49 4.08 -11.60 -25.93
C LEU A 49 2.99 -11.29 -26.95
N ASN A 50 3.06 -10.12 -27.61
CA ASN A 50 2.05 -9.60 -28.53
C ASN A 50 0.65 -9.59 -27.89
N ILE A 51 0.57 -9.01 -26.69
CA ILE A 51 -0.63 -8.97 -25.84
C ILE A 51 -1.18 -7.55 -25.72
N THR A 52 -2.45 -7.44 -25.31
CA THR A 52 -3.12 -6.15 -25.15
C THR A 52 -2.72 -5.42 -23.85
N ALA A 53 -3.14 -4.15 -23.72
CA ALA A 53 -2.88 -3.37 -22.51
C ALA A 53 -3.62 -3.94 -21.29
N THR A 54 -4.82 -4.50 -21.47
CA THR A 54 -5.55 -5.19 -20.40
C THR A 54 -4.79 -6.44 -19.95
N GLU A 55 -4.33 -7.25 -20.89
CA GLU A 55 -3.60 -8.48 -20.59
C GLU A 55 -2.30 -8.19 -19.83
N SER A 56 -1.56 -7.14 -20.20
CA SER A 56 -0.32 -6.75 -19.51
C SER A 56 -0.53 -6.29 -18.06
N LEU A 57 -1.76 -5.95 -17.65
CA LEU A 57 -2.12 -5.61 -16.27
C LEU A 57 -2.54 -6.81 -15.42
N LEU A 58 -2.89 -7.94 -16.02
CA LEU A 58 -3.41 -9.09 -15.28
C LEU A 58 -2.46 -9.60 -14.18
N PRO A 59 -1.14 -9.76 -14.40
CA PRO A 59 -0.24 -10.20 -13.34
C PRO A 59 -0.22 -9.26 -12.13
N TYR A 60 -0.23 -7.95 -12.36
CA TYR A 60 -0.30 -6.95 -11.31
C TYR A 60 -1.65 -6.97 -10.58
N THR A 61 -2.74 -7.04 -11.34
CA THR A 61 -4.11 -7.13 -10.80
C THR A 61 -4.28 -8.29 -9.84
N ILE A 62 -3.93 -9.50 -10.31
CA ILE A 62 -4.02 -10.73 -9.52
C ILE A 62 -2.99 -10.72 -8.38
N GLY A 63 -1.84 -10.08 -8.58
CA GLY A 63 -0.84 -9.79 -7.53
C GLY A 63 -1.44 -9.07 -6.34
N LEU A 64 -2.08 -7.93 -6.60
CA LEU A 64 -2.72 -7.11 -5.58
C LEU A 64 -3.90 -7.81 -4.91
N LEU A 65 -4.69 -8.58 -5.65
CA LEU A 65 -5.77 -9.38 -5.09
C LEU A 65 -5.26 -10.48 -4.16
N SER A 66 -4.28 -11.27 -4.62
CA SER A 66 -3.67 -12.34 -3.83
C SER A 66 -3.04 -11.80 -2.56
N TYR A 67 -2.33 -10.67 -2.67
CA TYR A 67 -1.82 -9.90 -1.53
C TYR A 67 -2.94 -9.51 -0.55
N SER A 68 -4.04 -8.94 -1.05
CA SER A 68 -5.14 -8.43 -0.22
C SER A 68 -5.89 -9.53 0.53
N ILE A 69 -6.06 -10.69 -0.10
CA ILE A 69 -6.75 -11.84 0.50
C ILE A 69 -5.87 -12.53 1.54
N LEU A 70 -4.57 -12.70 1.26
CA LEU A 70 -3.69 -13.47 2.12
C LEU A 70 -3.12 -12.67 3.30
N MET A 71 -3.07 -11.34 3.22
CA MET A 71 -2.57 -10.51 4.31
C MET A 71 -3.33 -10.71 5.64
N PRO A 72 -4.68 -10.67 5.69
CA PRO A 72 -5.42 -10.95 6.92
C PRO A 72 -5.20 -12.38 7.44
N ILE A 73 -5.15 -13.36 6.53
CA ILE A 73 -4.97 -14.78 6.85
C ILE A 73 -3.60 -14.99 7.52
N ALA A 74 -2.54 -14.46 6.91
CA ALA A 74 -1.17 -14.57 7.42
C ALA A 74 -1.03 -13.97 8.83
N GLY A 75 -1.77 -12.89 9.13
CA GLY A 75 -1.79 -12.25 10.45
C GLY A 75 -2.11 -13.19 11.60
N PHE A 76 -3.00 -14.17 11.41
CA PHE A 76 -3.35 -15.17 12.44
C PHE A 76 -2.22 -16.17 12.71
N PHE A 77 -1.37 -16.43 11.71
CA PHE A 77 -0.27 -17.39 11.84
C PHE A 77 0.99 -16.77 12.44
N ILE A 78 1.14 -15.43 12.42
CA ILE A 78 2.31 -14.71 12.98
C ILE A 78 2.61 -15.09 14.42
N THR A 79 1.59 -15.21 15.25
CA THR A 79 1.75 -15.55 16.67
C THR A 79 2.02 -17.04 16.91
N ARG A 80 1.64 -17.93 15.98
CA ARG A 80 1.77 -19.39 16.11
C ARG A 80 3.08 -19.93 15.54
N ILE A 81 3.45 -19.50 14.34
CA ILE A 81 4.63 -20.01 13.59
C ILE A 81 5.88 -19.17 13.90
N GLY A 82 5.68 -17.90 14.27
CA GLY A 82 6.75 -16.96 14.58
C GLY A 82 7.17 -16.10 13.38
N THR A 83 7.68 -14.91 13.70
CA THR A 83 7.94 -13.83 12.72
C THR A 83 9.07 -14.14 11.73
N ARG A 84 10.12 -14.84 12.16
CA ARG A 84 11.27 -15.18 11.31
C ARG A 84 10.88 -16.15 10.20
N VAL A 85 10.19 -17.22 10.59
CA VAL A 85 9.79 -18.30 9.67
C VAL A 85 8.79 -17.78 8.66
N ILE A 86 7.79 -17.00 9.09
CA ILE A 86 6.81 -16.42 8.16
C ILE A 86 7.44 -15.44 7.18
N THR A 87 8.35 -14.57 7.65
CA THR A 87 9.06 -13.66 6.73
C THR A 87 9.86 -14.44 5.70
N ALA A 88 10.58 -15.49 6.12
CA ALA A 88 11.37 -16.32 5.21
C ALA A 88 10.49 -17.08 4.21
N ILE A 89 9.38 -17.68 4.66
CA ILE A 89 8.40 -18.35 3.78
C ILE A 89 7.85 -17.36 2.75
N GLY A 90 7.40 -16.18 3.19
CA GLY A 90 6.88 -15.16 2.27
C GLY A 90 7.94 -14.70 1.29
N GLY A 91 9.19 -14.46 1.72
CA GLY A 91 10.30 -14.10 0.84
C GLY A 91 10.65 -15.17 -0.20
N LEU A 92 10.66 -16.45 0.21
CA LEU A 92 10.85 -17.58 -0.69
C LEU A 92 9.73 -17.66 -1.73
N ILE A 93 8.48 -17.51 -1.31
CA ILE A 93 7.31 -17.53 -2.22
C ILE A 93 7.36 -16.35 -3.20
N VAL A 94 7.68 -15.13 -2.74
CA VAL A 94 7.85 -13.96 -3.62
C VAL A 94 8.92 -14.23 -4.67
N GLY A 95 10.11 -14.64 -4.23
CA GLY A 95 11.21 -14.87 -5.14
C GLY A 95 10.97 -16.04 -6.10
N ALA A 96 10.36 -17.13 -5.62
CA ALA A 96 9.94 -18.25 -6.46
C ALA A 96 8.91 -17.80 -7.52
N GLY A 97 7.93 -16.98 -7.15
CA GLY A 97 6.96 -16.42 -8.09
C GLY A 97 7.62 -15.58 -9.19
N TYR A 98 8.58 -14.72 -8.84
CA TYR A 98 9.38 -13.95 -9.81
C TYR A 98 10.26 -14.84 -10.70
N ILE A 99 10.91 -15.87 -10.14
CA ILE A 99 11.73 -16.81 -10.91
C ILE A 99 10.85 -17.62 -11.86
N LEU A 100 9.71 -18.14 -11.41
CA LEU A 100 8.76 -18.86 -12.26
C LEU A 100 8.21 -17.96 -13.37
N ALA A 101 7.91 -16.69 -13.06
CA ALA A 101 7.51 -15.68 -14.02
C ALA A 101 8.57 -15.45 -15.11
N SER A 102 9.86 -15.59 -14.80
CA SER A 102 10.93 -15.48 -15.81
C SER A 102 10.90 -16.56 -16.90
N PHE A 103 10.19 -17.66 -16.66
CA PHE A 103 10.04 -18.77 -17.61
C PHE A 103 8.66 -18.81 -18.26
N ALA A 104 7.79 -17.82 -18.00
CA ALA A 104 6.43 -17.81 -18.52
C ALA A 104 6.41 -17.55 -20.04
N PRO A 105 5.87 -18.49 -20.85
CA PRO A 105 5.79 -18.31 -22.30
C PRO A 105 4.55 -17.51 -22.73
N ASN A 106 3.59 -17.29 -21.82
CA ASN A 106 2.35 -16.59 -22.08
C ASN A 106 1.89 -15.81 -20.84
N ILE A 107 0.91 -14.92 -21.05
CA ILE A 107 0.42 -14.05 -19.98
C ILE A 107 -0.27 -14.84 -18.87
N THR A 108 -0.92 -15.97 -19.17
CA THR A 108 -1.60 -16.80 -18.16
C THR A 108 -0.61 -17.36 -17.14
N LEU A 109 0.50 -17.95 -17.60
CA LEU A 109 1.52 -18.46 -16.69
C LEU A 109 2.20 -17.33 -15.93
N MET A 110 2.42 -16.18 -16.58
CA MET A 110 2.94 -14.97 -15.92
C MET A 110 2.00 -14.49 -14.82
N THR A 111 0.69 -14.47 -15.06
CA THR A 111 -0.32 -14.09 -14.06
C THR A 111 -0.39 -15.09 -12.92
N LEU A 112 -0.25 -16.39 -13.19
CA LEU A 112 -0.22 -17.41 -12.15
C LEU A 112 1.04 -17.28 -11.28
N SER A 113 2.22 -17.16 -11.89
CA SER A 113 3.49 -17.12 -11.16
C SER A 113 3.70 -15.77 -10.45
N TYR A 114 3.53 -14.65 -11.16
CA TYR A 114 3.72 -13.33 -10.56
C TYR A 114 2.50 -12.95 -9.72
N GLY A 115 1.30 -13.04 -10.30
CA GLY A 115 0.09 -12.58 -9.65
C GLY A 115 -0.30 -13.45 -8.46
N VAL A 116 -0.44 -14.77 -8.66
CA VAL A 116 -0.87 -15.64 -7.55
C VAL A 116 0.28 -15.94 -6.61
N ILE A 117 1.39 -16.50 -7.11
CA ILE A 117 2.48 -16.97 -6.24
C ILE A 117 3.22 -15.78 -5.62
N ALA A 118 3.76 -14.84 -6.41
CA ALA A 118 4.48 -13.71 -5.81
C ALA A 118 3.54 -12.81 -4.97
N GLY A 119 2.33 -12.53 -5.44
CA GLY A 119 1.31 -11.80 -4.68
C GLY A 119 0.98 -12.46 -3.34
N ALA A 120 0.87 -13.80 -3.29
CA ALA A 120 0.68 -14.54 -2.06
C ALA A 120 1.84 -14.36 -1.07
N GLY A 121 3.08 -14.45 -1.56
CA GLY A 121 4.27 -14.22 -0.75
C GLY A 121 4.30 -12.81 -0.14
N VAL A 122 3.88 -11.80 -0.90
CA VAL A 122 3.73 -10.42 -0.40
C VAL A 122 2.70 -10.37 0.72
N GLY A 123 1.51 -10.97 0.55
CA GLY A 123 0.49 -11.06 1.60
C GLY A 123 1.01 -11.70 2.89
N ILE A 124 1.79 -12.75 2.77
CA ILE A 124 2.35 -13.49 3.91
C ILE A 124 3.38 -12.67 4.69
N ALA A 125 4.32 -12.00 3.99
CA ALA A 125 5.43 -11.31 4.63
C ALA A 125 5.11 -9.86 5.05
N TYR A 126 4.18 -9.18 4.37
CA TYR A 126 3.91 -7.74 4.56
C TYR A 126 3.60 -7.36 6.01
N GLY A 127 2.77 -8.18 6.69
CA GLY A 127 2.34 -7.90 8.06
C GLY A 127 3.43 -8.02 9.12
N VAL A 128 4.52 -8.75 8.84
CA VAL A 128 5.49 -9.14 9.86
C VAL A 128 6.34 -7.96 10.36
N PRO A 129 7.00 -7.16 9.49
CA PRO A 129 7.79 -6.00 9.95
C PRO A 129 6.95 -5.03 10.76
N MET A 130 5.70 -4.78 10.34
CA MET A 130 4.77 -3.91 11.07
C MET A 130 4.46 -4.45 12.47
N ALA A 131 4.13 -5.73 12.58
CA ALA A 131 3.80 -6.37 13.86
C ALA A 131 5.00 -6.39 14.82
N VAL A 132 6.20 -6.64 14.31
CA VAL A 132 7.45 -6.61 15.11
C VAL A 132 7.68 -5.20 15.65
N VAL A 133 7.74 -4.20 14.77
CA VAL A 133 8.01 -2.80 15.17
C VAL A 133 6.93 -2.29 16.13
N ALA A 134 5.67 -2.60 15.87
CA ALA A 134 4.55 -2.21 16.74
C ALA A 134 4.71 -2.71 18.19
N LYS A 135 5.25 -3.91 18.42
CA LYS A 135 5.46 -4.45 19.78
C LYS A 135 6.73 -3.91 20.44
N TRP A 136 7.76 -3.58 19.66
CA TRP A 136 9.01 -3.01 20.20
C TRP A 136 8.90 -1.53 20.59
N PHE A 137 7.94 -0.81 20.01
CA PHE A 137 7.71 0.62 20.24
C PHE A 137 6.34 0.89 20.86
N PRO A 138 6.06 0.46 22.11
CA PRO A 138 4.82 0.82 22.78
C PRO A 138 4.69 2.34 23.00
N ASP A 139 5.81 3.04 23.12
CA ASP A 139 5.94 4.48 23.35
C ASP A 139 5.67 5.35 22.12
N LYS A 140 6.04 4.85 20.92
CA LYS A 140 5.99 5.59 19.66
C LYS A 140 5.45 4.73 18.51
N LYS A 141 4.42 3.94 18.81
CA LYS A 141 3.89 2.88 17.93
C LYS A 141 3.57 3.39 16.53
N GLY A 142 2.80 4.48 16.43
CA GLY A 142 2.39 5.06 15.14
C GLY A 142 3.57 5.51 14.28
N LEU A 143 4.51 6.28 14.86
CA LEU A 143 5.70 6.77 14.15
C LEU A 143 6.58 5.61 13.66
N ALA A 144 6.89 4.64 14.52
CA ALA A 144 7.78 3.54 14.18
C ALA A 144 7.18 2.63 13.09
N VAL A 145 5.89 2.29 13.23
CA VAL A 145 5.17 1.51 12.20
C VAL A 145 5.06 2.31 10.91
N GLY A 146 4.74 3.61 10.97
CA GLY A 146 4.67 4.50 9.82
C GLY A 146 5.98 4.56 9.04
N LEU A 147 7.10 4.83 9.71
CA LEU A 147 8.44 4.83 9.10
C LEU A 147 8.79 3.50 8.42
N THR A 148 8.37 2.39 9.04
CA THR A 148 8.60 1.06 8.47
C THR A 148 7.80 0.89 7.17
N ILE A 149 6.53 1.26 7.17
CA ILE A 149 5.61 1.14 6.02
C ILE A 149 6.04 2.02 4.83
N ILE A 150 6.73 3.14 5.07
CA ILE A 150 7.28 4.00 4.00
C ILE A 150 8.11 3.17 3.01
N GLY A 151 8.83 2.14 3.47
CA GLY A 151 9.63 1.27 2.60
C GLY A 151 8.82 0.65 1.46
N PHE A 152 7.56 0.28 1.71
CA PHE A 152 6.68 -0.26 0.67
C PHE A 152 6.21 0.82 -0.31
N GLY A 153 5.91 2.04 0.17
CA GLY A 153 5.48 3.14 -0.70
C GLY A 153 6.61 3.72 -1.56
N LEU A 154 7.83 3.71 -1.01
CA LEU A 154 9.04 4.20 -1.69
C LEU A 154 9.73 3.14 -2.56
N SER A 155 9.25 1.90 -2.60
CA SER A 155 9.92 0.84 -3.37
C SER A 155 10.20 1.20 -4.83
N PRO A 156 9.35 1.94 -5.58
CA PRO A 156 9.64 2.28 -6.97
C PRO A 156 10.73 3.34 -7.13
N LEU A 157 11.08 4.06 -6.06
CA LEU A 157 12.26 4.95 -6.04
C LEU A 157 13.52 4.22 -6.51
N ILE A 158 13.68 2.96 -6.09
CA ILE A 158 14.82 2.11 -6.45
C ILE A 158 14.44 1.10 -7.53
N SER A 159 13.31 0.41 -7.37
CA SER A 159 13.00 -0.75 -8.22
C SER A 159 12.59 -0.38 -9.64
N ALA A 160 11.99 0.80 -9.89
CA ALA A 160 11.60 1.21 -11.24
C ALA A 160 12.81 1.47 -12.16
N PRO A 161 13.79 2.33 -11.81
CA PRO A 161 14.95 2.57 -12.66
C PRO A 161 15.85 1.34 -12.77
N LEU A 162 15.99 0.57 -11.68
CA LEU A 162 16.72 -0.70 -11.71
C LEU A 162 16.08 -1.70 -12.67
N ALA A 163 14.76 -1.88 -12.60
CA ALA A 163 14.04 -2.76 -13.51
C ALA A 163 14.19 -2.30 -14.97
N ASN A 164 14.07 -0.99 -15.25
CA ASN A 164 14.20 -0.46 -16.60
C ASN A 164 15.60 -0.74 -17.19
N GLN A 165 16.65 -0.48 -16.42
CA GLN A 165 18.03 -0.76 -16.84
C GLN A 165 18.25 -2.26 -17.11
N LEU A 166 17.78 -3.12 -16.21
CA LEU A 166 17.90 -4.57 -16.38
C LEU A 166 17.10 -5.06 -17.61
N ILE A 167 15.92 -4.51 -17.88
CA ILE A 167 15.12 -4.86 -19.04
C ILE A 167 15.82 -4.46 -20.33
N ILE A 168 16.40 -3.25 -20.40
CA ILE A 168 17.15 -2.79 -21.57
C ILE A 168 18.38 -3.69 -21.82
N SER A 169 19.09 -4.11 -20.78
CA SER A 169 20.33 -4.90 -20.91
C SER A 169 20.10 -6.40 -21.09
N TYR A 170 19.10 -6.98 -20.44
CA TYR A 170 18.95 -8.44 -20.32
C TYR A 170 17.55 -8.96 -20.70
N GLY A 171 16.60 -8.06 -21.00
CA GLY A 171 15.22 -8.40 -21.28
C GLY A 171 14.37 -8.65 -20.03
N VAL A 172 13.06 -8.81 -20.23
CA VAL A 172 12.08 -8.96 -19.13
C VAL A 172 12.32 -10.23 -18.32
N ASN A 173 12.48 -11.37 -18.99
CA ASN A 173 12.64 -12.67 -18.35
C ASN A 173 13.84 -12.67 -17.39
N SER A 174 15.03 -12.27 -17.86
CA SER A 174 16.24 -12.20 -17.05
C SER A 174 16.08 -11.22 -15.87
N THR A 175 15.42 -10.09 -16.10
CA THR A 175 15.15 -9.10 -15.04
C THR A 175 14.30 -9.69 -13.91
N LEU A 176 13.21 -10.38 -14.26
CA LEU A 176 12.35 -11.05 -13.27
C LEU A 176 13.13 -12.09 -12.47
N ARG A 177 14.02 -12.85 -13.12
CA ARG A 177 14.87 -13.84 -12.45
C ARG A 177 15.86 -13.19 -11.47
N ILE A 178 16.55 -12.13 -11.90
CA ILE A 178 17.50 -11.39 -11.07
C ILE A 178 16.78 -10.84 -9.82
N LEU A 179 15.65 -10.14 -10.02
CA LEU A 179 14.86 -9.61 -8.91
C LEU A 179 14.38 -10.71 -7.97
N GLY A 180 13.91 -11.84 -8.51
CA GLY A 180 13.47 -12.98 -7.72
C GLY A 180 14.57 -13.55 -6.81
N ILE A 181 15.77 -13.81 -7.36
CA ILE A 181 16.93 -14.29 -6.58
C ILE A 181 17.32 -13.26 -5.52
N THR A 182 17.38 -11.98 -5.89
CA THR A 182 17.70 -10.89 -4.96
C THR A 182 16.69 -10.81 -3.81
N PHE A 183 15.39 -10.95 -4.08
CA PHE A 183 14.36 -10.94 -3.05
C PHE A 183 14.46 -12.12 -2.10
N ILE A 184 14.77 -13.33 -2.58
CA ILE A 184 15.02 -14.49 -1.70
C ILE A 184 16.16 -14.19 -0.74
N ILE A 185 17.29 -13.72 -1.25
CA ILE A 185 18.50 -13.48 -0.46
C ILE A 185 18.24 -12.38 0.57
N ILE A 186 17.73 -11.22 0.14
CA ILE A 186 17.53 -10.08 1.02
C ILE A 186 16.47 -10.38 2.08
N ILE A 187 15.28 -10.86 1.68
CA ILE A 187 14.17 -11.07 2.63
C ILE A 187 14.52 -12.19 3.61
N SER A 188 15.14 -13.30 3.16
CA SER A 188 15.51 -14.40 4.06
C SER A 188 16.61 -13.98 5.05
N THR A 189 17.57 -13.15 4.62
CA THR A 189 18.62 -12.62 5.51
C THR A 189 18.02 -11.67 6.55
N MET A 190 17.15 -10.74 6.12
CA MET A 190 16.48 -9.79 7.00
C MET A 190 15.48 -10.48 7.95
N ALA A 191 14.90 -11.62 7.56
CA ALA A 191 13.97 -12.38 8.38
C ALA A 191 14.58 -12.80 9.74
N ILE A 192 15.88 -13.08 9.79
CA ILE A 192 16.59 -13.49 11.02
C ILE A 192 16.48 -12.42 12.10
N ALA A 193 16.53 -11.15 11.69
CA ALA A 193 16.52 -9.97 12.55
C ALA A 193 15.12 -9.62 13.09
N LEU A 194 14.05 -10.01 12.39
CA LEU A 194 12.66 -9.69 12.76
C LEU A 194 12.15 -10.61 13.89
N LYS A 195 12.55 -10.33 15.13
CA LYS A 195 12.12 -11.05 16.34
C LYS A 195 11.13 -10.22 17.16
N LEU A 196 10.09 -10.85 17.70
CA LEU A 196 9.22 -10.22 18.70
C LEU A 196 9.97 -9.95 20.02
N PRO A 197 9.61 -8.90 20.76
CA PRO A 197 10.13 -8.70 22.10
C PRO A 197 9.62 -9.79 23.05
N PRO A 198 10.36 -10.12 24.13
CA PRO A 198 9.88 -11.04 25.16
C PRO A 198 8.73 -10.43 25.97
N SER A 199 7.93 -11.27 26.64
CA SER A 199 6.71 -10.86 27.35
C SER A 199 6.93 -9.80 28.44
N HIS A 200 8.13 -9.70 29.01
CA HIS A 200 8.48 -8.72 30.05
C HIS A 200 9.01 -7.39 29.47
N TRP A 201 9.03 -7.24 28.14
CA TRP A 201 9.41 -5.98 27.50
C TRP A 201 8.32 -4.94 27.70
N ASN A 202 8.45 -4.17 28.77
CA ASN A 202 7.74 -2.93 28.96
C ASN A 202 8.78 -1.83 29.13
N LEU A 203 8.76 -0.86 28.23
CA LEU A 203 9.34 0.43 28.56
C LEU A 203 8.49 0.97 29.70
N SER A 204 9.10 1.11 30.87
CA SER A 204 8.52 1.70 32.07
C SER A 204 7.88 3.05 31.74
N PHE A 205 6.61 3.02 31.35
CA PHE A 205 5.76 4.18 31.50
C PHE A 205 5.21 4.10 32.90
N SER A 206 5.49 5.16 33.65
CA SER A 206 4.70 5.57 34.79
C SER A 206 3.25 5.56 34.31
N SER A 207 2.54 4.48 34.60
CA SER A 207 1.09 4.54 34.67
C SER A 207 0.80 5.52 35.79
N THR A 208 0.72 6.82 35.49
CA THR A 208 -0.42 7.54 36.00
C THR A 208 -1.60 6.73 35.51
N SER A 209 -2.07 5.86 36.39
CA SER A 209 -3.36 5.21 36.30
C SER A 209 -4.37 6.34 36.25
N VAL A 210 -4.56 6.89 35.05
CA VAL A 210 -5.83 7.51 34.75
C VAL A 210 -6.78 6.32 34.80
N ASN A 211 -7.47 6.21 35.93
CA ASN A 211 -8.69 5.44 36.07
C ASN A 211 -9.70 6.00 35.05
N ASN A 212 -9.45 5.76 33.77
CA ASN A 212 -10.54 5.76 32.82
C ASN A 212 -11.20 4.42 33.07
N ALA A 213 -12.20 4.43 33.96
CA ALA A 213 -13.31 3.53 33.83
C ALA A 213 -13.63 3.52 32.34
N SER A 214 -13.35 2.41 31.66
CA SER A 214 -13.71 2.28 30.26
C SER A 214 -15.22 2.41 30.25
N VAL A 215 -15.71 3.60 29.95
CA VAL A 215 -17.11 3.82 29.59
C VAL A 215 -17.37 2.74 28.56
N MET A 216 -18.22 1.78 28.90
CA MET A 216 -18.65 0.76 27.95
C MET A 216 -19.44 1.48 26.87
N VAL A 217 -18.71 2.03 25.90
CA VAL A 217 -19.29 2.58 24.69
C VAL A 217 -19.88 1.38 23.97
N ASN A 218 -21.20 1.28 23.97
CA ASN A 218 -21.89 0.27 23.18
C ASN A 218 -21.69 0.59 21.70
N TYR A 219 -20.69 -0.04 21.09
CA TYR A 219 -20.43 0.09 19.67
C TYR A 219 -21.51 -0.64 18.88
N THR A 220 -22.23 0.08 18.03
CA THR A 220 -23.03 -0.54 16.98
C THR A 220 -22.10 -1.37 16.09
N PRO A 221 -22.46 -2.64 15.77
CA PRO A 221 -21.67 -3.46 14.85
C PRO A 221 -21.38 -2.70 13.55
N MET A 222 -20.11 -2.69 13.12
CA MET A 222 -19.62 -1.89 12.00
C MET A 222 -20.50 -2.01 10.75
N LEU A 223 -20.89 -3.23 10.39
CA LEU A 223 -21.71 -3.53 9.20
C LEU A 223 -23.12 -2.93 9.25
N LYS A 224 -23.61 -2.50 10.42
CA LYS A 224 -24.91 -1.84 10.57
C LYS A 224 -24.81 -0.31 10.47
N THR A 225 -23.61 0.25 10.27
CA THR A 225 -23.40 1.69 10.24
C THR A 225 -23.30 2.23 8.81
N PRO A 226 -23.91 3.37 8.49
CA PRO A 226 -23.76 3.98 7.15
C PRO A 226 -22.31 4.44 6.89
N SER A 227 -21.58 4.83 7.95
CA SER A 227 -20.19 5.25 7.86
C SER A 227 -19.25 4.14 7.39
N PHE A 228 -19.58 2.86 7.67
CA PHE A 228 -18.85 1.72 7.12
C PHE A 228 -18.98 1.66 5.60
N TYR A 229 -20.20 1.68 5.05
CA TYR A 229 -20.40 1.65 3.60
C TYR A 229 -19.78 2.87 2.92
N GLY A 230 -19.92 4.05 3.53
CA GLY A 230 -19.25 5.26 3.07
C GLY A 230 -17.74 5.10 2.95
N LEU A 231 -17.10 4.65 4.03
CA LEU A 231 -15.66 4.40 4.06
C LEU A 231 -15.25 3.34 3.04
N TRP A 232 -16.00 2.25 2.95
CA TRP A 232 -15.71 1.14 2.04
C TRP A 232 -15.77 1.60 0.58
N PHE A 233 -16.83 2.29 0.15
CA PHE A 233 -16.95 2.76 -1.23
C PHE A 233 -15.93 3.85 -1.56
N CYS A 234 -15.72 4.83 -0.67
CA CYS A 234 -14.71 5.85 -0.92
C CYS A 234 -13.31 5.23 -0.99
N TYR A 235 -13.00 4.27 -0.12
CA TYR A 235 -11.70 3.59 -0.16
C TYR A 235 -11.55 2.73 -1.42
N ALA A 236 -12.61 2.05 -1.87
CA ALA A 236 -12.60 1.30 -3.12
C ALA A 236 -12.32 2.20 -4.33
N ILE A 237 -12.98 3.37 -4.41
CA ILE A 237 -12.76 4.34 -5.48
C ILE A 237 -11.34 4.94 -5.40
N GLY A 238 -10.90 5.32 -4.21
CA GLY A 238 -9.54 5.88 -4.01
C GLY A 238 -8.44 4.88 -4.37
N ALA A 239 -8.60 3.62 -3.96
CA ALA A 239 -7.70 2.53 -4.31
C ALA A 239 -7.75 2.23 -5.82
N LEU A 240 -8.94 2.22 -6.42
CA LEU A 240 -9.14 2.07 -7.86
C LEU A 240 -8.29 3.08 -8.63
N VAL A 241 -8.49 4.38 -8.39
CA VAL A 241 -7.76 5.44 -9.10
C VAL A 241 -6.25 5.32 -8.87
N GLY A 242 -5.84 5.15 -7.61
CA GLY A 242 -4.43 5.09 -7.25
C GLY A 242 -3.70 3.89 -7.85
N LEU A 243 -4.29 2.70 -7.79
CA LEU A 243 -3.67 1.47 -8.29
C LEU A 243 -3.71 1.39 -9.81
N SER A 244 -4.74 1.95 -10.46
CA SER A 244 -4.74 2.20 -11.92
C SER A 244 -3.58 3.11 -12.31
N ALA A 245 -3.41 4.24 -11.62
CA ALA A 245 -2.33 5.18 -11.89
C ALA A 245 -0.95 4.53 -11.74
N ILE A 246 -0.72 3.75 -10.69
CA ILE A 246 0.52 2.94 -10.55
C ILE A 246 0.69 2.03 -11.78
N GLY A 247 -0.33 1.25 -12.14
CA GLY A 247 -0.26 0.29 -13.23
C GLY A 247 0.01 0.90 -14.61
N ILE A 248 -0.35 2.17 -14.83
CA ILE A 248 -0.23 2.84 -16.14
C ILE A 248 0.85 3.94 -16.17
N SER A 249 1.61 4.16 -15.09
CA SER A 249 2.53 5.31 -14.98
C SER A 249 3.53 5.40 -16.15
N SER A 250 4.31 4.34 -16.42
CA SER A 250 5.24 4.33 -17.57
C SER A 250 4.51 4.38 -18.92
N PRO A 251 3.53 3.49 -19.19
CA PRO A 251 2.84 3.47 -20.48
C PRO A 251 2.19 4.80 -20.86
N VAL A 252 1.61 5.53 -19.91
CA VAL A 252 1.00 6.83 -20.18
C VAL A 252 2.04 7.88 -20.55
N GLY A 253 3.18 7.92 -19.86
CA GLY A 253 4.27 8.83 -20.19
C GLY A 253 4.82 8.58 -21.60
N GLU A 254 5.04 7.31 -21.94
CA GLU A 254 5.57 6.92 -23.26
C GLU A 254 4.55 7.14 -24.39
N GLU A 255 3.26 6.89 -24.12
CA GLU A 255 2.22 6.94 -25.16
C GLU A 255 1.60 8.33 -25.37
N ILE A 256 1.20 9.00 -24.29
CA ILE A 256 0.48 10.29 -24.40
C ILE A 256 1.49 11.42 -24.51
N ILE A 257 2.53 11.39 -23.66
CA ILE A 257 3.50 12.49 -23.53
C ILE A 257 4.68 12.31 -24.49
N GLN A 258 4.89 11.10 -25.02
CA GLN A 258 5.97 10.77 -25.96
C GLN A 258 7.37 10.93 -25.34
N ILE A 259 7.52 10.55 -24.07
CA ILE A 259 8.82 10.49 -23.37
C ILE A 259 9.47 9.12 -23.52
N ASP A 260 10.79 9.03 -23.40
CA ASP A 260 11.49 7.75 -23.45
C ASP A 260 11.31 6.93 -22.15
N SER A 261 11.54 5.61 -22.24
CA SER A 261 11.36 4.69 -21.12
C SER A 261 12.28 4.98 -19.92
N ASN A 262 13.48 5.55 -20.12
CA ASN A 262 14.34 5.93 -18.98
C ASN A 262 13.74 7.11 -18.22
N PHE A 263 13.23 8.12 -18.94
CA PHE A 263 12.55 9.24 -18.31
C PHE A 263 11.25 8.80 -17.61
N ALA A 264 10.48 7.92 -18.24
CA ALA A 264 9.27 7.34 -17.64
C ALA A 264 9.60 6.57 -16.34
N ALA A 265 10.66 5.75 -16.33
CA ALA A 265 11.11 5.03 -15.15
C ALA A 265 11.57 5.96 -14.00
N ARG A 266 12.31 7.03 -14.32
CA ARG A 266 12.70 8.05 -13.33
C ARG A 266 11.49 8.84 -12.81
N SER A 267 10.46 9.03 -13.64
CA SER A 267 9.21 9.67 -13.22
C SER A 267 8.47 8.81 -12.19
N VAL A 268 8.43 7.48 -12.38
CA VAL A 268 7.88 6.54 -11.39
C VAL A 268 8.61 6.64 -10.04
N SER A 269 9.93 6.84 -10.05
CA SER A 269 10.70 7.12 -8.82
C SER A 269 10.25 8.39 -8.11
N LEU A 270 9.96 9.47 -8.85
CA LEU A 270 9.40 10.70 -8.29
C LEU A 270 8.01 10.46 -7.69
N PHE A 271 7.14 9.73 -8.40
CA PHE A 271 5.78 9.45 -7.94
C PHE A 271 5.77 8.62 -6.65
N ALA A 272 6.71 7.70 -6.52
CA ALA A 272 6.93 6.93 -5.29
C ALA A 272 7.16 7.82 -4.07
N LEU A 273 7.92 8.92 -4.20
CA LEU A 273 8.14 9.86 -3.10
C LEU A 273 6.83 10.43 -2.56
N PHE A 274 5.91 10.80 -3.45
CA PHE A 274 4.58 11.30 -3.07
C PHE A 274 3.71 10.22 -2.41
N ASN A 275 3.80 8.96 -2.84
CA ASN A 275 3.14 7.85 -2.16
C ASN A 275 3.73 7.55 -0.77
N GLY A 276 5.04 7.65 -0.62
CA GLY A 276 5.73 7.44 0.64
C GLY A 276 5.46 8.56 1.66
N ILE A 277 5.56 9.81 1.24
CA ILE A 277 5.43 11.01 2.10
C ILE A 277 3.99 11.22 2.58
N SER A 278 3.00 10.90 1.75
CA SER A 278 1.59 11.04 2.14
C SER A 278 1.23 10.18 3.35
N ARG A 279 1.81 9.00 3.52
CA ARG A 279 1.44 8.09 4.63
C ARG A 279 1.73 8.69 6.02
N PRO A 280 2.97 9.13 6.35
CA PRO A 280 3.23 9.83 7.61
C PRO A 280 2.48 11.15 7.72
N LEU A 281 2.35 11.89 6.61
CA LEU A 281 1.68 13.19 6.61
C LEU A 281 0.22 13.06 7.04
N PHE A 282 -0.54 12.16 6.41
CA PHE A 282 -1.94 11.93 6.76
C PHE A 282 -2.06 11.25 8.12
N GLY A 283 -1.17 10.33 8.50
CA GLY A 283 -1.14 9.78 9.86
C GLY A 283 -1.00 10.88 10.93
N TRP A 284 0.01 11.72 10.79
CA TRP A 284 0.26 12.86 11.69
C TRP A 284 -0.87 13.88 11.70
N LEU A 285 -1.42 14.20 10.52
CA LEU A 285 -2.51 15.17 10.40
C LEU A 285 -3.74 14.67 11.15
N THR A 286 -4.03 13.36 11.08
CA THR A 286 -5.16 12.75 11.78
C THR A 286 -5.00 12.69 13.30
N ASP A 287 -3.76 12.68 13.81
CA ASP A 287 -3.47 12.68 15.24
C ASP A 287 -3.66 14.06 15.90
N ARG A 288 -3.73 15.15 15.12
CA ARG A 288 -3.86 16.52 15.65
C ARG A 288 -5.28 16.91 16.03
N PHE A 289 -6.29 16.16 15.61
CA PHE A 289 -7.68 16.52 15.85
C PHE A 289 -8.21 15.85 17.12
N SER A 290 -8.96 16.61 17.91
CA SER A 290 -9.71 16.08 19.06
C SER A 290 -10.78 15.07 18.59
N PRO A 291 -11.20 14.08 19.40
CA PRO A 291 -12.18 13.06 18.99
C PRO A 291 -13.46 13.60 18.35
N ARG A 292 -13.93 14.76 18.81
CA ARG A 292 -15.10 15.46 18.25
C ARG A 292 -14.86 16.08 16.86
N GLN A 293 -13.64 16.54 16.60
CA GLN A 293 -13.26 17.17 15.32
C GLN A 293 -12.75 16.14 14.29
N VAL A 294 -12.24 14.98 14.74
CA VAL A 294 -11.66 13.96 13.86
C VAL A 294 -12.63 13.52 12.78
N ALA A 295 -13.91 13.23 13.09
CA ALA A 295 -14.84 12.76 12.07
C ALA A 295 -15.10 13.81 10.97
N ILE A 296 -15.20 15.08 11.35
CA ILE A 296 -15.36 16.19 10.42
C ILE A 296 -14.07 16.39 9.60
N ALA A 297 -12.90 16.35 10.24
CA ALA A 297 -11.62 16.47 9.57
C ALA A 297 -11.38 15.34 8.56
N GLN A 298 -11.63 14.09 8.94
CA GLN A 298 -11.51 12.91 8.08
C GLN A 298 -12.42 13.02 6.85
N ARG A 299 -13.67 13.46 7.03
CA ARG A 299 -14.57 13.71 5.90
C ARG A 299 -14.00 14.76 4.94
N HIS A 300 -13.48 15.88 5.46
CA HIS A 300 -12.86 16.91 4.62
C HIS A 300 -11.59 16.40 3.92
N PHE A 301 -10.79 15.53 4.56
CA PHE A 301 -9.63 14.92 3.92
C PHE A 301 -10.00 13.98 2.79
N VAL A 302 -11.06 13.18 2.96
CA VAL A 302 -11.60 12.35 1.89
C VAL A 302 -12.09 13.20 0.72
N ILE A 303 -12.85 14.27 1.00
CA ILE A 303 -13.33 15.20 -0.04
C ILE A 303 -12.13 15.86 -0.75
N ALA A 304 -11.15 16.36 0.00
CA ALA A 304 -9.95 16.95 -0.57
C ALA A 304 -9.16 15.96 -1.45
N SER A 305 -9.05 14.70 -1.04
CA SER A 305 -8.40 13.66 -1.84
C SER A 305 -9.12 13.44 -3.17
N PHE A 306 -10.45 13.39 -3.18
CA PHE A 306 -11.20 13.25 -4.43
C PHE A 306 -11.14 14.51 -5.30
N THR A 307 -11.12 15.71 -4.71
CA THR A 307 -10.87 16.93 -5.47
C THR A 307 -9.51 16.91 -6.15
N ILE A 308 -8.45 16.45 -5.44
CA ILE A 308 -7.12 16.28 -6.02
C ILE A 308 -7.13 15.26 -7.16
N ILE A 309 -7.86 14.14 -7.00
CA ILE A 309 -8.05 13.14 -8.07
C ILE A 309 -8.70 13.76 -9.30
N ILE A 310 -9.78 14.54 -9.13
CA ILE A 310 -10.47 15.21 -10.23
C ILE A 310 -9.51 16.18 -10.95
N ILE A 311 -8.73 16.97 -10.21
CA ILE A 311 -7.73 17.87 -10.79
C ILE A 311 -6.70 17.08 -11.61
N ALA A 312 -6.15 16.00 -11.05
CA ALA A 312 -5.18 15.16 -11.74
C ALA A 312 -5.76 14.50 -13.01
N CYS A 313 -7.02 14.06 -12.96
CA CYS A 313 -7.73 13.55 -14.13
C CYS A 313 -7.90 14.63 -15.20
N THR A 314 -8.34 15.83 -14.84
CA THR A 314 -8.52 16.95 -15.78
C THR A 314 -7.19 17.33 -16.46
N LEU A 315 -6.10 17.37 -15.70
CA LEU A 315 -4.75 17.61 -16.24
C LEU A 315 -4.39 16.57 -17.31
N MET A 316 -4.59 15.28 -17.02
CA MET A 316 -4.28 14.22 -17.98
C MET A 316 -5.23 14.16 -19.18
N ILE A 317 -6.50 14.57 -19.02
CA ILE A 317 -7.45 14.69 -20.14
C ILE A 317 -6.97 15.76 -21.13
N SER A 318 -6.39 16.86 -20.63
CA SER A 318 -5.84 17.93 -21.47
C SER A 318 -4.41 17.70 -21.96
N ALA A 319 -3.72 16.66 -21.49
CA ALA A 319 -2.31 16.45 -21.75
C ALA A 319 -2.03 16.02 -23.20
N GLN A 320 -1.01 16.62 -23.80
CA GLN A 320 -0.55 16.33 -25.16
C GLN A 320 0.92 15.88 -25.16
N ALA A 321 1.41 15.51 -26.33
CA ALA A 321 2.81 15.17 -26.53
C ALA A 321 3.72 16.35 -26.11
N GLY A 322 4.71 16.07 -25.27
CA GLY A 322 5.62 17.10 -24.74
C GLY A 322 5.16 17.78 -23.44
N ASP A 323 3.94 17.56 -22.96
CA ASP A 323 3.42 18.16 -21.72
C ASP A 323 3.94 17.46 -20.44
N ILE A 324 5.27 17.44 -20.30
CA ILE A 324 5.97 16.73 -19.22
C ILE A 324 5.52 17.22 -17.84
N ALA A 325 5.35 18.52 -17.65
CA ALA A 325 4.94 19.09 -16.37
C ALA A 325 3.54 18.62 -15.94
N THR A 326 2.59 18.60 -16.87
CA THR A 326 1.21 18.13 -16.65
C THR A 326 1.19 16.69 -16.18
N TYR A 327 1.93 15.82 -16.87
CA TYR A 327 2.08 14.41 -16.51
C TYR A 327 2.73 14.22 -15.14
N LEU A 328 3.85 14.90 -14.88
CA LEU A 328 4.55 14.76 -13.60
C LEU A 328 3.67 15.20 -12.44
N ILE A 329 2.99 16.35 -12.55
CA ILE A 329 2.10 16.87 -11.51
C ILE A 329 0.94 15.91 -11.30
N ALA A 330 0.23 15.51 -12.36
CA ALA A 330 -0.93 14.64 -12.24
C ALA A 330 -0.59 13.29 -11.58
N PHE A 331 0.50 12.64 -11.99
CA PHE A 331 0.88 11.36 -11.39
C PHE A 331 1.46 11.49 -9.98
N CYS A 332 2.14 12.58 -9.64
CA CYS A 332 2.47 12.88 -8.24
C CYS A 332 1.20 12.97 -7.38
N LEU A 333 0.15 13.64 -7.88
CA LEU A 333 -1.13 13.79 -7.18
C LEU A 333 -1.88 12.45 -7.04
N PHE A 334 -1.91 11.61 -8.09
CA PHE A 334 -2.51 10.27 -8.01
C PHE A 334 -1.80 9.39 -6.97
N TRP A 335 -0.47 9.34 -7.00
CA TRP A 335 0.33 8.53 -6.08
C TRP A 335 0.25 9.06 -4.63
N PHE A 336 0.19 10.39 -4.47
CA PHE A 336 -0.07 11.05 -3.18
C PHE A 336 -1.43 10.63 -2.60
N CYS A 337 -2.49 10.66 -3.41
CA CYS A 337 -3.83 10.27 -2.97
C CYS A 337 -3.88 8.80 -2.54
N LEU A 338 -3.24 7.90 -3.29
CA LEU A 338 -3.17 6.49 -2.91
C LEU A 338 -2.49 6.30 -1.55
N GLY A 339 -1.34 6.94 -1.33
CA GLY A 339 -0.64 6.83 -0.05
C GLY A 339 -1.45 7.47 1.09
N GLY A 340 -2.19 8.53 0.81
CA GLY A 340 -3.18 9.10 1.73
C GLY A 340 -4.28 8.11 2.10
N TRP A 341 -4.90 7.42 1.13
CA TRP A 341 -5.93 6.41 1.39
C TRP A 341 -5.42 5.25 2.26
N LEU A 342 -4.20 4.78 2.01
CA LEU A 342 -3.54 3.73 2.79
C LEU A 342 -3.25 4.14 4.24
N ALA A 343 -3.26 5.44 4.56
CA ALA A 343 -3.14 5.96 5.93
C ALA A 343 -4.50 6.36 6.54
N MET A 344 -5.39 6.96 5.76
CA MET A 344 -6.70 7.43 6.24
C MET A 344 -7.64 6.26 6.57
N ALA A 345 -7.73 5.24 5.70
CA ALA A 345 -8.65 4.11 5.90
C ALA A 345 -8.43 3.35 7.23
N PRO A 346 -7.19 2.93 7.61
CA PRO A 346 -6.97 2.29 8.91
C PRO A 346 -7.29 3.23 10.07
N THR A 347 -6.89 4.50 10.00
CA THR A 347 -7.18 5.47 11.07
C THR A 347 -8.67 5.73 11.24
N MET A 348 -9.42 5.89 10.14
CA MET A 348 -10.87 6.05 10.18
C MET A 348 -11.55 4.81 10.75
N THR A 349 -11.09 3.62 10.38
CA THR A 349 -11.61 2.36 10.92
C THR A 349 -11.43 2.28 12.44
N LEU A 350 -10.24 2.64 12.94
CA LEU A 350 -9.94 2.64 14.37
C LEU A 350 -10.78 3.65 15.15
N ARG A 351 -11.14 4.79 14.53
CA ARG A 351 -11.85 5.89 15.19
C ARG A 351 -13.36 5.79 15.08
N PHE A 352 -13.89 5.20 14.01
CA PHE A 352 -15.35 5.11 13.78
C PHE A 352 -15.96 3.83 14.35
N PHE A 353 -15.17 2.78 14.51
CA PHE A 353 -15.66 1.47 14.95
C PHE A 353 -14.97 1.02 16.22
N ASN A 354 -15.47 -0.09 16.79
CA ASN A 354 -14.93 -0.64 18.02
C ASN A 354 -13.41 -0.91 17.89
N PRO A 355 -12.55 -0.24 18.70
CA PRO A 355 -11.11 -0.43 18.67
C PRO A 355 -10.68 -1.83 19.14
N ASP A 356 -11.47 -2.50 19.99
CA ASP A 356 -11.18 -3.86 20.48
C ASP A 356 -11.22 -4.88 19.34
N ASN A 357 -12.08 -4.64 18.34
CA ASN A 357 -12.22 -5.47 17.14
C ASN A 357 -11.52 -4.87 15.91
N TYR A 358 -10.55 -3.95 16.10
CA TYR A 358 -9.91 -3.20 15.01
C TYR A 358 -9.36 -4.10 13.89
N ALA A 359 -8.64 -5.17 14.23
CA ALA A 359 -8.02 -6.04 13.23
C ALA A 359 -9.06 -6.70 12.30
N GLN A 360 -10.19 -7.13 12.86
CA GLN A 360 -11.29 -7.71 12.09
C GLN A 360 -12.00 -6.63 11.25
N ASN A 361 -12.31 -5.49 11.87
CA ASN A 361 -12.97 -4.37 11.20
C ASN A 361 -12.15 -3.85 10.03
N TYR A 362 -10.85 -3.63 10.23
CA TYR A 362 -9.96 -3.17 9.18
C TYR A 362 -9.74 -4.22 8.11
N GLY A 363 -9.66 -5.51 8.45
CA GLY A 363 -9.60 -6.58 7.45
C GLY A 363 -10.79 -6.54 6.48
N ILE A 364 -12.01 -6.31 6.98
CA ILE A 364 -13.21 -6.15 6.15
C ILE A 364 -13.13 -4.85 5.32
N VAL A 365 -12.76 -3.71 5.92
CA VAL A 365 -12.58 -2.45 5.18
C VAL A 365 -11.51 -2.59 4.08
N PHE A 366 -10.45 -3.34 4.33
CA PHE A 366 -9.36 -3.58 3.40
C PHE A 366 -9.78 -4.38 2.16
N THR A 367 -10.91 -5.10 2.20
CA THR A 367 -11.48 -5.71 0.98
C THR A 367 -11.82 -4.67 -0.09
N ALA A 368 -12.13 -3.44 0.30
CA ALA A 368 -12.31 -2.32 -0.64
C ALA A 368 -11.07 -2.05 -1.48
N TYR A 369 -9.87 -2.17 -0.89
CA TYR A 369 -8.60 -2.05 -1.62
C TYR A 369 -8.48 -3.13 -2.70
N GLY A 370 -8.81 -4.38 -2.37
CA GLY A 370 -8.79 -5.50 -3.32
C GLY A 370 -9.77 -5.30 -4.48
N ILE A 371 -11.01 -4.88 -4.19
CA ILE A 371 -12.01 -4.58 -5.22
C ILE A 371 -11.58 -3.40 -6.08
N GLY A 372 -11.06 -2.32 -5.46
CA GLY A 372 -10.53 -1.17 -6.18
C GLY A 372 -9.38 -1.56 -7.09
N ALA A 373 -8.44 -2.39 -6.62
CA ALA A 373 -7.34 -2.92 -7.41
C ALA A 373 -7.84 -3.68 -8.65
N LEU A 374 -8.76 -4.63 -8.45
CA LEU A 374 -9.31 -5.47 -9.51
C LEU A 374 -10.02 -4.64 -10.59
N ILE A 375 -11.00 -3.84 -10.18
CA ILE A 375 -11.79 -3.04 -11.11
C ILE A 375 -10.87 -2.04 -11.80
N GLY A 376 -10.04 -1.33 -11.02
CA GLY A 376 -9.16 -0.26 -11.47
C GLY A 376 -8.22 -0.64 -12.59
N THR A 377 -7.47 -1.70 -12.35
CA THR A 377 -6.43 -2.12 -13.27
C THR A 377 -7.02 -2.78 -14.52
N VAL A 378 -8.11 -3.53 -14.41
CA VAL A 378 -8.77 -4.10 -15.58
C VAL A 378 -9.42 -3.01 -16.45
N PHE A 379 -10.20 -2.11 -15.87
CA PHE A 379 -10.93 -1.12 -16.67
C PHE A 379 -9.97 -0.18 -17.41
N VAL A 380 -8.86 0.23 -16.78
CA VAL A 380 -7.94 1.19 -17.40
C VAL A 380 -7.19 0.58 -18.59
N GLY A 381 -6.90 -0.72 -18.53
CA GLY A 381 -6.41 -1.48 -19.68
C GLY A 381 -7.46 -1.58 -20.79
N GLN A 382 -8.71 -1.87 -20.43
CA GLN A 382 -9.81 -1.98 -21.39
C GLN A 382 -10.07 -0.67 -22.11
N MET A 383 -9.99 0.46 -21.41
CA MET A 383 -10.11 1.79 -22.02
C MET A 383 -9.05 1.99 -23.11
N ARG A 384 -7.82 1.53 -22.85
CA ARG A 384 -6.74 1.60 -23.82
C ARG A 384 -6.95 0.67 -25.02
N ASP A 385 -7.45 -0.54 -24.79
CA ASP A 385 -7.67 -1.53 -25.84
C ASP A 385 -8.86 -1.16 -26.74
N LEU A 386 -9.96 -0.65 -26.16
CA LEU A 386 -11.18 -0.30 -26.90
C LEU A 386 -11.08 1.02 -27.64
N PHE A 387 -10.47 2.04 -27.02
CA PHE A 387 -10.47 3.40 -27.56
C PHE A 387 -9.10 3.86 -28.06
N GLY A 388 -8.07 3.03 -27.96
CA GLY A 388 -6.73 3.33 -28.47
C GLY A 388 -5.89 4.27 -27.60
N SER A 389 -6.40 4.75 -26.46
CA SER A 389 -5.67 5.67 -25.58
C SER A 389 -6.05 5.50 -24.10
N TYR A 390 -5.08 5.70 -23.21
CA TYR A 390 -5.34 5.76 -21.75
C TYR A 390 -6.16 6.99 -21.33
N THR A 391 -6.30 8.01 -22.18
CA THR A 391 -7.03 9.25 -21.86
C THR A 391 -8.46 8.97 -21.36
N TYR A 392 -9.14 8.00 -21.98
CA TYR A 392 -10.50 7.60 -21.63
C TYR A 392 -10.64 7.07 -20.19
N GLY A 393 -9.56 6.49 -19.65
CA GLY A 393 -9.52 6.06 -18.26
C GLY A 393 -9.66 7.23 -17.29
N PHE A 394 -9.09 8.39 -17.60
CA PHE A 394 -9.13 9.56 -16.72
C PHE A 394 -10.51 10.20 -16.64
N TYR A 395 -11.34 10.13 -17.69
CA TYR A 395 -12.74 10.59 -17.62
C TYR A 395 -13.54 9.79 -16.59
N ILE A 396 -13.43 8.45 -16.63
CA ILE A 396 -14.14 7.57 -15.69
C ILE A 396 -13.62 7.77 -14.26
N MET A 397 -12.30 7.84 -14.07
CA MET A 397 -11.72 8.09 -12.74
C MET A 397 -12.12 9.45 -12.17
N GLY A 398 -12.17 10.49 -13.00
CA GLY A 398 -12.65 11.82 -12.59
C GLY A 398 -14.12 11.80 -12.17
N PHE A 399 -14.97 11.13 -12.95
CA PHE A 399 -16.38 10.95 -12.62
C PHE A 399 -16.58 10.17 -11.31
N LEU A 400 -15.81 9.10 -11.10
CA LEU A 400 -15.82 8.35 -9.83
C LEU A 400 -15.34 9.22 -8.67
N GLY A 401 -14.41 10.15 -8.88
CA GLY A 401 -14.02 11.16 -7.89
C GLY A 401 -15.21 12.03 -7.44
N ILE A 402 -16.06 12.47 -8.37
CA ILE A 402 -17.28 13.24 -8.05
C ILE A 402 -18.25 12.39 -7.21
N ILE A 403 -18.45 11.13 -7.59
CA ILE A 403 -19.25 10.18 -6.80
C ILE A 403 -18.65 10.00 -5.40
N GLY A 404 -17.33 9.89 -5.30
CA GLY A 404 -16.60 9.79 -4.04
C GLY A 404 -16.86 10.97 -3.10
N ILE A 405 -16.86 12.20 -3.61
CA ILE A 405 -17.21 13.41 -2.84
C ILE A 405 -18.66 13.32 -2.34
N PHE A 406 -19.58 12.93 -3.21
CA PHE A 406 -21.00 12.79 -2.84
C PHE A 406 -21.16 11.77 -1.71
N ILE A 407 -20.62 10.55 -1.88
CA ILE A 407 -20.68 9.50 -0.85
C ILE A 407 -20.08 10.01 0.47
N ALA A 408 -18.89 10.61 0.42
CA ALA A 408 -18.21 11.14 1.59
C ALA A 408 -19.06 12.17 2.35
N GLN A 409 -19.70 13.09 1.63
CA GLN A 409 -20.50 14.16 2.23
C GLN A 409 -21.70 13.63 3.02
N PHE A 410 -22.38 12.61 2.50
CA PHE A 410 -23.63 12.10 3.08
C PHE A 410 -23.43 10.97 4.10
N THR A 411 -22.40 10.14 3.93
CA THR A 411 -22.25 8.89 4.70
C THR A 411 -21.16 8.93 5.78
N LEU A 412 -20.08 9.69 5.58
CA LEU A 412 -18.96 9.76 6.53
C LEU A 412 -19.27 10.72 7.69
N LYS A 413 -20.13 10.29 8.60
CA LYS A 413 -20.44 10.97 9.87
C LYS A 413 -19.92 10.15 11.04
N SER A 414 -19.59 10.81 12.15
CA SER A 414 -19.27 10.09 13.40
C SER A 414 -20.47 9.24 13.80
N PRO A 415 -20.31 7.91 13.97
CA PRO A 415 -21.37 7.06 14.49
C PRO A 415 -21.58 7.26 16.01
N HIS A 416 -20.69 7.97 16.69
CA HIS A 416 -20.82 8.32 18.11
C HIS A 416 -21.49 9.68 18.26
N SER A 417 -22.51 9.74 19.12
CA SER A 417 -23.27 10.95 19.42
C SER A 417 -22.40 11.94 20.18
N SER A 418 -22.58 13.24 19.96
CA SER A 418 -21.92 14.29 20.75
C SER A 418 -22.20 14.20 22.27
N LYS A 419 -23.18 13.38 22.67
CA LYS A 419 -23.49 13.06 24.08
C LYS A 419 -22.52 12.05 24.71
N ASP A 420 -21.84 11.21 23.92
CA ASP A 420 -20.97 10.13 24.42
C ASP A 420 -19.58 10.64 24.88
N TYR A 421 -19.24 11.89 24.53
CA TYR A 421 -17.99 12.54 24.91
C TYR A 421 -18.18 13.60 25.99
N ARG A 422 -19.26 13.56 26.78
CA ARG A 422 -19.39 14.43 27.95
C ARG A 422 -18.45 13.94 29.05
N GLU A 423 -17.21 14.40 29.00
CA GLU A 423 -16.32 14.69 30.13
C GLU A 423 -15.18 15.58 29.64
#